data_AF-A0A5D0U6C1-F1
#
_entry.id   AF-A0A5D0U6C1-F1
#
_cell.length_a   1.000
_cell.length_b   1.000
_cell.length_c   1.000
_cell.angle_alpha   90.00
_cell.angle_beta   90.00
_cell.angle_gamma   90.00
#
_symmetry.space_group_name_H-M   'P 1'
#
loop_
_entity.id
_entity.type
_entity.pdbx_description
1 polymer ?
#
loop_
_entity_poly.entity_id
_entity_poly.type
_entity_poly.pdbx_seq_one_letter_code
_entity_poly.pdbx_strand_id
1 'polypeptide(L)'
;MSDLVEFLRARLFEDEETARWAADYRSRPNGGADLSGEERWQWVDPSNGERLRLGRRPMDHLQRPVALRSVNEYPWQSRPGFGPHHVLDVPFVKEGVALHVARHSPARVVAETYLKRRLLDLHSRMNGTGVCQTCGERVRDGGCSTLRLLAMPYADHPAYHPNWRA
;
A
#
# COMPACT_ATOMS: atom_id res chain seq x y z
N MET A 1 -15.19 4.25 21.59
CA MET A 1 -15.37 5.09 20.38
C MET A 1 -16.43 4.39 19.55
N SER A 2 -16.76 4.81 18.31
CA SER A 2 -17.71 4.02 17.52
C SER A 2 -17.01 2.79 16.91
N ASP A 3 -17.75 1.70 16.74
CA ASP A 3 -17.25 0.45 16.16
C ASP A 3 -16.60 0.66 14.78
N LEU A 4 -17.18 1.54 13.95
CA LEU A 4 -16.63 1.91 12.64
C LEU A 4 -15.26 2.62 12.75
N VAL A 5 -15.10 3.53 13.71
CA VAL A 5 -13.82 4.23 13.91
C VAL A 5 -12.74 3.25 14.39
N GLU A 6 -13.09 2.35 15.30
CA GLU A 6 -12.16 1.33 15.81
C GLU A 6 -11.76 0.35 14.70
N PHE A 7 -12.72 -0.10 13.88
CA PHE A 7 -12.46 -0.91 12.68
C PHE A 7 -11.52 -0.21 11.70
N LEU A 8 -11.80 1.05 11.34
CA LEU A 8 -10.96 1.81 10.40
C LEU A 8 -9.54 2.03 10.94
N ARG A 9 -9.38 2.28 12.24
CA ARG A 9 -8.04 2.39 12.86
C ARG A 9 -7.26 1.10 12.72
N ALA A 10 -7.88 -0.03 13.03
CA ALA A 10 -7.24 -1.34 12.93
C ALA A 10 -6.80 -1.64 11.49
N ARG A 11 -7.69 -1.45 10.51
CA ARG A 11 -7.41 -1.75 9.10
C ARG A 11 -6.36 -0.82 8.49
N LEU A 12 -6.43 0.48 8.77
CA LEU A 12 -5.42 1.41 8.29
C LEU A 12 -4.04 1.20 8.94
N PHE A 13 -4.01 0.73 10.19
CA PHE A 13 -2.76 0.35 10.85
C PHE A 13 -2.16 -0.90 10.20
N GLU A 14 -2.97 -1.94 9.97
CA GLU A 14 -2.55 -3.19 9.32
C GLU A 14 -2.02 -2.96 7.89
N ASP A 15 -2.70 -2.12 7.10
CA ASP A 15 -2.24 -1.74 5.75
C ASP A 15 -0.88 -1.02 5.79
N GLU A 16 -0.70 -0.10 6.76
CA GLU A 16 0.56 0.63 6.92
C GLU A 16 1.69 -0.29 7.39
N GLU A 17 1.42 -1.13 8.37
CA GLU A 17 2.39 -2.09 8.93
C GLU A 17 2.84 -3.09 7.87
N THR A 18 1.90 -3.66 7.12
CA THR A 18 2.20 -4.58 6.01
C THR A 18 3.07 -3.89 4.94
N ALA A 19 2.74 -2.66 4.58
CA ALA A 19 3.54 -1.89 3.62
C ALA A 19 4.95 -1.60 4.16
N ARG A 20 5.09 -1.23 5.43
CA ARG A 20 6.40 -1.01 6.05
C ARG A 20 7.22 -2.29 6.12
N TRP A 21 6.61 -3.42 6.48
CA TRP A 21 7.28 -4.72 6.52
C TRP A 21 7.80 -5.19 5.17
N ALA A 22 7.07 -4.91 4.09
CA ALA A 22 7.54 -5.19 2.74
C ALA A 22 8.87 -4.48 2.37
N ALA A 23 9.24 -3.45 3.14
CA ALA A 23 10.45 -2.65 2.98
C ALA A 23 11.40 -2.72 4.18
N ASP A 24 11.14 -3.62 5.14
CA ASP A 24 11.89 -3.72 6.39
C ASP A 24 13.30 -4.24 6.12
N TYR A 25 14.30 -3.46 6.55
CA TYR A 25 15.71 -3.78 6.36
C TYR A 25 16.12 -5.07 7.08
N ARG A 26 15.43 -5.46 8.16
CA ARG A 26 15.71 -6.68 8.94
C ARG A 26 15.36 -7.96 8.18
N SER A 27 14.46 -7.87 7.19
CA SER A 27 14.15 -8.99 6.31
C SER A 27 15.25 -9.26 5.27
N ARG A 28 16.26 -8.37 5.17
CA ARG A 28 17.31 -8.44 4.16
C ARG A 28 18.53 -9.24 4.69
N PRO A 29 19.18 -10.08 3.85
CA PRO A 29 20.25 -11.00 4.28
C PRO A 29 21.44 -10.37 5.04
N ASN A 30 21.62 -9.04 4.98
CA ASN A 30 22.70 -8.32 5.67
C ASN A 30 22.26 -6.95 6.25
N GLY A 31 20.95 -6.72 6.43
CA GLY A 31 20.44 -5.42 6.90
C GLY A 31 20.56 -4.30 5.85
N GLY A 32 20.53 -3.05 6.32
CA GLY A 32 20.60 -1.84 5.50
C GLY A 32 20.00 -0.63 6.23
N ALA A 33 19.97 0.53 5.57
CA ALA A 33 19.21 1.68 6.08
C ALA A 33 17.72 1.33 6.17
N ASP A 34 17.06 1.81 7.23
CA ASP A 34 15.63 1.68 7.38
C ASP A 34 14.92 2.61 6.37
N LEU A 35 14.43 2.02 5.28
CA LEU A 35 13.61 2.68 4.27
C LEU A 35 12.14 2.25 4.39
N SER A 36 11.72 1.76 5.55
CA SER A 36 10.36 1.27 5.78
C SER A 36 9.35 2.38 5.51
N GLY A 37 8.57 2.22 4.43
CA GLY A 37 7.60 3.21 3.98
C GLY A 37 8.12 4.27 3.02
N GLU A 38 9.39 4.20 2.60
CA GLU A 38 9.96 5.03 1.52
C GLU A 38 10.31 4.21 0.27
N GLU A 39 10.26 2.88 0.37
CA GLU A 39 10.61 1.98 -0.71
C GLU A 39 9.64 2.08 -1.90
N ARG A 40 10.20 2.42 -3.05
CA ARG A 40 9.50 2.41 -4.34
C ARG A 40 9.95 1.22 -5.14
N TRP A 41 9.03 0.57 -5.84
CA TRP A 41 9.35 -0.58 -6.67
C TRP A 41 9.34 -0.28 -8.15
N GLN A 42 10.20 -0.98 -8.89
CA GLN A 42 10.24 -0.98 -10.35
C GLN A 42 10.57 -2.36 -10.88
N TRP A 43 10.05 -2.68 -12.06
CA TRP A 43 10.42 -3.88 -12.79
C TRP A 43 11.67 -3.65 -13.63
N VAL A 44 12.56 -4.63 -13.67
CA VAL A 44 13.79 -4.64 -14.45
C VAL A 44 13.97 -5.92 -15.25
N ASP A 45 14.83 -5.84 -16.27
CA ASP A 45 15.44 -7.00 -16.90
C ASP A 45 16.54 -7.55 -15.97
N PRO A 46 16.48 -8.84 -15.58
CA PRO A 46 17.41 -9.40 -14.59
C PRO A 46 18.83 -9.56 -15.14
N SER A 47 19.01 -9.59 -16.46
CA SER A 47 20.33 -9.79 -17.08
C SER A 47 21.22 -8.55 -17.02
N ASN A 48 20.61 -7.36 -17.13
CA ASN A 48 21.34 -6.10 -17.23
C ASN A 48 20.88 -5.04 -16.21
N GLY A 49 19.80 -5.29 -15.46
CA GLY A 49 19.25 -4.39 -14.44
C GLY A 49 18.53 -3.16 -15.01
N GLU A 50 18.31 -3.08 -16.32
CA GLU A 50 17.62 -1.96 -16.95
C GLU A 50 16.13 -1.95 -16.58
N ARG A 51 15.61 -0.74 -16.33
CA ARG A 51 14.19 -0.53 -16.02
C ARG A 51 13.32 -0.92 -17.23
N LEU A 52 12.32 -1.77 -16.98
CA LEU A 52 11.33 -2.10 -18.00
C LEU A 52 10.44 -0.89 -18.30
N ARG A 53 10.29 -0.59 -19.58
CA ARG A 53 9.27 0.33 -20.08
C ARG A 53 7.97 -0.43 -20.25
N LEU A 54 7.13 -0.40 -19.23
CA LEU A 54 5.82 -1.04 -19.26
C LEU A 54 4.82 -0.17 -20.03
N GLY A 55 4.19 -0.73 -21.07
CA GLY A 55 3.50 -0.02 -22.15
C GLY A 55 2.01 -0.32 -22.27
N ARG A 56 1.21 0.17 -21.32
CA ARG A 56 -0.27 0.45 -21.40
C ARG A 56 -1.22 -0.64 -21.95
N ARG A 57 -0.78 -1.82 -22.41
CA ARG A 57 -1.65 -2.86 -22.98
C ARG A 57 -1.80 -4.01 -21.97
N PRO A 58 -2.93 -4.07 -21.22
CA PRO A 58 -3.03 -4.93 -20.02
C PRO A 58 -2.88 -6.43 -20.26
N MET A 59 -3.09 -6.87 -21.50
CA MET A 59 -3.13 -8.28 -21.91
C MET A 59 -1.80 -8.80 -22.46
N ASP A 60 -0.79 -7.95 -22.65
CA ASP A 60 0.50 -8.41 -23.17
C ASP A 60 1.28 -9.12 -22.04
N HIS A 61 1.72 -10.34 -22.34
CA HIS A 61 2.57 -11.13 -21.45
C HIS A 61 4.03 -10.73 -21.72
N LEU A 62 4.80 -10.39 -20.68
CA LEU A 62 6.23 -10.20 -20.83
C LEU A 62 6.87 -11.58 -21.10
N GLN A 63 7.19 -11.87 -22.35
CA GLN A 63 7.79 -13.15 -22.78
C GLN A 63 9.31 -13.22 -22.51
N ARG A 64 9.73 -12.70 -21.36
CA ARG A 64 11.11 -12.77 -20.88
C ARG A 64 11.12 -12.77 -19.35
N PRO A 65 12.16 -13.34 -18.71
CA PRO A 65 12.35 -13.22 -17.27
C PRO A 65 12.37 -11.76 -16.84
N VAL A 66 11.72 -11.45 -15.72
CA VAL A 66 11.67 -10.10 -15.16
C VAL A 66 11.77 -10.16 -13.65
N ALA A 67 12.37 -9.12 -13.07
CA ALA A 67 12.48 -9.02 -11.63
C ALA A 67 11.92 -7.70 -11.11
N LEU A 68 11.24 -7.75 -9.97
CA LEU A 68 10.81 -6.58 -9.22
C LEU A 68 11.94 -6.17 -8.29
N ARG A 69 12.35 -4.92 -8.32
CA ARG A 69 13.38 -4.37 -7.43
C ARG A 69 12.95 -3.07 -6.76
N SER A 70 13.60 -2.76 -5.65
CA SER A 70 13.58 -1.42 -5.07
C SER A 70 14.28 -0.41 -6.00
N VAL A 71 13.72 0.81 -6.08
CA VAL A 71 14.30 1.98 -6.74
C VAL A 71 15.31 2.67 -5.84
N ASN A 72 15.09 2.61 -4.52
CA ASN A 72 15.95 3.25 -3.56
C ASN A 72 17.26 2.43 -3.55
N GLU A 73 18.29 2.95 -4.23
CA GLU A 73 19.59 2.30 -4.31
C GLU A 73 20.16 2.16 -2.90
N TYR A 74 20.36 0.92 -2.46
CA TYR A 74 21.03 0.66 -1.20
C TYR A 74 22.53 0.90 -1.38
N PRO A 75 23.22 1.41 -0.35
CA PRO A 75 24.67 1.47 -0.34
C PRO A 75 25.23 0.05 -0.19
N TRP A 76 25.21 -0.73 -1.28
CA TRP A 76 25.98 -1.97 -1.41
C TRP A 76 26.44 -2.18 -2.85
N GLN A 77 27.75 -2.17 -3.03
CA GLN A 77 28.43 -2.58 -4.24
C GLN A 77 28.33 -4.11 -4.37
N SER A 78 27.21 -4.61 -4.89
CA SER A 78 27.15 -6.00 -5.34
C SER A 78 27.76 -6.06 -6.73
N ARG A 79 28.53 -7.12 -7.02
CA ARG A 79 29.03 -7.39 -8.37
C ARG A 79 27.83 -7.49 -9.35
N PRO A 80 27.93 -6.95 -10.58
CA PRO A 80 26.89 -7.13 -11.58
C PRO A 80 26.54 -8.62 -11.73
N GLY A 81 25.25 -8.96 -11.60
CA GLY A 81 24.73 -10.31 -11.85
C GLY A 81 24.47 -11.19 -10.63
N PHE A 82 24.96 -10.85 -9.42
CA PHE A 82 24.69 -11.64 -8.21
C PHE A 82 24.66 -10.76 -6.95
N GLY A 83 23.47 -10.26 -6.58
CA GLY A 83 23.22 -9.51 -5.35
C GLY A 83 21.72 -9.40 -5.04
N PRO A 84 21.30 -9.21 -3.77
CA PRO A 84 19.91 -9.31 -3.30
C PRO A 84 19.07 -8.08 -3.68
N HIS A 85 18.99 -7.77 -4.97
CA HIS A 85 18.32 -6.59 -5.51
C HIS A 85 16.85 -6.81 -5.85
N HIS A 86 16.39 -8.06 -5.84
CA HIS A 86 15.07 -8.45 -6.33
C HIS A 86 14.16 -8.82 -5.15
N VAL A 87 13.04 -8.12 -5.06
CA VAL A 87 11.93 -8.42 -4.13
C VAL A 87 11.18 -9.66 -4.62
N LEU A 88 11.05 -9.79 -5.94
CA LEU A 88 10.45 -10.95 -6.60
C LEU A 88 11.20 -11.20 -7.91
N ASP A 89 11.54 -12.47 -8.17
CA ASP A 89 12.03 -12.94 -9.46
C ASP A 89 10.98 -13.89 -10.04
N VAL A 90 10.48 -13.57 -11.24
CA VAL A 90 9.44 -14.36 -11.89
C VAL A 90 9.78 -14.60 -13.36
N PRO A 91 9.58 -15.83 -13.87
CA PRO A 91 9.87 -16.16 -15.27
C PRO A 91 8.92 -15.45 -16.25
N PHE A 92 7.72 -15.11 -15.81
CA PHE A 92 6.69 -14.47 -16.60
C PHE A 92 5.73 -13.67 -15.70
N VAL A 93 5.29 -12.50 -16.16
CA VAL A 93 4.19 -11.72 -15.56
C VAL A 93 3.39 -10.98 -16.65
N LYS A 94 2.08 -10.81 -16.44
CA LYS A 94 1.27 -9.95 -17.30
C LYS A 94 1.69 -8.50 -17.10
N GLU A 95 1.81 -7.73 -18.16
CA GLU A 95 2.25 -6.34 -18.08
C GLU A 95 1.32 -5.48 -17.19
N GLY A 96 0.01 -5.70 -17.27
CA GLY A 96 -0.96 -5.03 -16.39
C GLY A 96 -0.75 -5.32 -14.90
N VAL A 97 -0.36 -6.55 -14.55
CA VAL A 97 -0.03 -6.94 -13.17
C VAL A 97 1.26 -6.26 -12.72
N ALA A 98 2.29 -6.26 -13.57
CA ALA A 98 3.55 -5.58 -13.28
C ALA A 98 3.34 -4.07 -13.03
N LEU A 99 2.54 -3.42 -13.88
CA LEU A 99 2.14 -2.02 -13.73
C LEU A 99 1.41 -1.77 -12.41
N HIS A 100 0.44 -2.62 -12.06
CA HIS A 100 -0.30 -2.52 -10.81
C HIS A 100 0.65 -2.61 -9.60
N VAL A 101 1.48 -3.66 -9.53
CA VAL A 101 2.43 -3.87 -8.43
C VAL A 101 3.39 -2.68 -8.26
N ALA A 102 3.99 -2.17 -9.34
CA ALA A 102 4.89 -1.04 -9.25
C ALA A 102 4.17 0.25 -8.78
N ARG A 103 2.94 0.47 -9.24
CA ARG A 103 2.12 1.64 -8.86
C ARG A 103 1.69 1.59 -7.39
N HIS A 104 1.47 0.40 -6.85
CA HIS A 104 1.08 0.15 -5.46
C HIS A 104 2.27 -0.24 -4.56
N SER A 105 3.46 0.30 -4.83
CA SER A 105 4.65 0.09 -4.00
C SER A 105 4.46 0.53 -2.54
N PRO A 106 5.23 -0.02 -1.58
CA PRO A 106 5.14 0.30 -0.16
C PRO A 106 5.03 1.79 0.17
N ALA A 107 5.90 2.62 -0.41
CA ALA A 107 5.88 4.06 -0.18
C ALA A 107 4.55 4.73 -0.54
N ARG A 108 3.88 4.24 -1.60
CA ARG A 108 2.57 4.73 -2.00
C ARG A 108 1.52 4.35 -0.97
N VAL A 109 1.51 3.11 -0.50
CA VAL A 109 0.54 2.61 0.49
C VAL A 109 0.69 3.37 1.81
N VAL A 110 1.92 3.54 2.31
CA VAL A 110 2.18 4.32 3.54
C VAL A 110 1.71 5.78 3.40
N ALA A 111 1.93 6.41 2.25
CA ALA A 111 1.42 7.77 2.01
C ALA A 111 -0.12 7.83 1.99
N GLU A 112 -0.78 6.82 1.40
CA GLU A 112 -2.24 6.75 1.36
C GLU A 112 -2.85 6.47 2.74
N THR A 113 -2.28 5.54 3.52
CA THR A 113 -2.75 5.27 4.89
C THR A 113 -2.55 6.47 5.79
N TYR A 114 -1.43 7.19 5.68
CA TYR A 114 -1.22 8.45 6.39
C TYR A 114 -2.37 9.45 6.13
N LEU A 115 -2.72 9.68 4.86
CA LEU A 115 -3.81 10.59 4.51
C LEU A 115 -5.17 10.10 5.03
N LYS A 116 -5.47 8.81 4.89
CA LYS A 116 -6.72 8.20 5.38
C LYS A 116 -6.84 8.28 6.90
N ARG A 117 -5.73 8.09 7.64
CA ARG A 117 -5.67 8.27 9.10
C ARG A 117 -5.96 9.72 9.51
N ARG A 118 -5.41 10.69 8.78
CA ARG A 118 -5.72 12.12 9.02
C ARG A 118 -7.19 12.45 8.76
N LEU A 119 -7.78 11.88 7.70
CA LEU A 119 -9.23 12.02 7.45
C LEU A 119 -10.06 11.38 8.57
N LEU A 120 -9.67 10.19 9.02
CA LEU A 120 -10.31 9.52 10.15
C LEU A 120 -10.26 10.39 11.40
N ASP A 121 -9.12 10.97 11.74
CA ASP A 121 -8.96 11.83 12.92
C ASP A 121 -9.82 13.09 12.86
N LEU A 122 -9.91 13.72 11.68
CA LEU A 122 -10.79 14.87 11.46
C LEU A 122 -12.25 14.47 11.69
N HIS A 123 -12.70 13.38 11.05
CA HIS A 123 -14.11 12.98 11.04
C HIS A 123 -14.56 12.16 12.25
N SER A 124 -13.65 11.71 13.12
CA SER A 124 -13.96 11.01 14.37
C SER A 124 -14.42 11.95 15.49
N ARG A 125 -14.22 13.26 15.34
CA ARG A 125 -14.62 14.26 16.36
C ARG A 125 -16.12 14.52 16.31
N MET A 126 -16.83 14.12 17.36
CA MET A 126 -18.26 14.36 17.54
C MET A 126 -18.49 15.61 18.37
N ASN A 127 -19.51 16.41 18.02
CA ASN A 127 -19.90 17.60 18.81
C ASN A 127 -20.79 17.28 20.04
N GLY A 128 -20.90 16.00 20.42
CA GLY A 128 -21.79 15.57 21.51
C GLY A 128 -23.28 15.48 21.14
N THR A 129 -23.69 15.90 19.94
CA THR A 129 -25.08 15.85 19.46
C THR A 129 -25.32 14.78 18.39
N GLY A 130 -24.36 13.88 18.19
CA GLY A 130 -24.41 12.88 17.12
C GLY A 130 -24.15 13.47 15.73
N VAL A 131 -23.47 14.61 15.65
CA VAL A 131 -23.07 15.26 14.40
C VAL A 131 -21.55 15.29 14.30
N CYS A 132 -21.03 15.02 13.10
CA CYS A 132 -19.61 15.15 12.81
C CYS A 132 -19.20 16.62 12.79
N GLN A 133 -18.18 16.99 13.57
CA GLN A 133 -17.73 18.38 13.64
C GLN A 133 -17.16 18.90 12.32
N THR A 134 -16.58 18.01 11.49
CA THR A 134 -15.90 18.43 10.26
C THR A 134 -16.87 18.67 9.10
N CYS A 135 -17.85 17.80 8.89
CA CYS A 135 -18.79 17.94 7.78
C CYS A 135 -20.19 18.42 8.18
N GLY A 136 -20.50 18.52 9.49
CA GLY A 136 -21.84 18.90 9.95
C GLY A 136 -22.92 17.84 9.71
N GLU A 137 -22.54 16.65 9.25
CA GLU A 137 -23.47 15.55 8.97
C GLU A 137 -23.86 14.81 10.25
N ARG A 138 -25.14 14.43 10.35
CA ARG A 138 -25.61 13.51 11.39
C ARG A 138 -24.95 12.14 11.20
N VAL A 139 -24.30 11.66 12.24
CA VAL A 139 -23.68 10.35 12.27
C VAL A 139 -24.71 9.24 12.35
N ARG A 140 -24.54 8.22 11.52
CA ARG A 140 -25.35 7.00 11.48
C ARG A 140 -24.41 5.80 11.58
N ASP A 141 -24.83 4.77 12.34
CA ASP A 141 -24.10 3.50 12.44
C ASP A 141 -22.59 3.66 12.68
N GLY A 142 -22.24 4.64 13.52
CA GLY A 142 -20.86 4.87 13.95
C GLY A 142 -20.02 5.83 13.08
N GLY A 143 -20.53 6.40 11.99
CA GLY A 143 -19.79 7.45 11.27
C GLY A 143 -20.61 8.37 10.36
N CYS A 144 -19.98 9.45 9.91
CA CYS A 144 -20.48 10.25 8.79
C CYS A 144 -20.18 9.55 7.45
N SER A 145 -20.72 10.08 6.36
CA SER A 145 -20.53 9.54 5.00
C SER A 145 -19.05 9.40 4.63
N THR A 146 -18.18 10.33 5.04
CA THR A 146 -16.74 10.22 4.79
C THR A 146 -16.13 8.96 5.42
N LEU A 147 -16.48 8.64 6.66
CA LEU A 147 -15.97 7.44 7.33
C LEU A 147 -16.52 6.15 6.70
N ARG A 148 -17.78 6.17 6.27
CA ARG A 148 -18.42 5.05 5.55
C ARG A 148 -17.74 4.81 4.19
N LEU A 149 -17.39 5.86 3.46
CA LEU A 149 -16.60 5.78 2.22
C LEU A 149 -15.19 5.25 2.46
N LEU A 150 -14.53 5.66 3.54
CA LEU A 150 -13.21 5.13 3.93
C LEU A 150 -13.24 3.64 4.24
N ALA A 151 -14.40 3.10 4.66
CA ALA A 151 -14.55 1.69 4.98
C ALA A 151 -14.83 0.80 3.75
N MET A 152 -15.27 1.38 2.62
CA MET A 152 -15.63 0.63 1.41
C MET A 152 -14.55 -0.33 0.88
N PRO A 153 -13.24 0.01 0.91
CA PRO A 153 -12.20 -0.92 0.46
C PRO A 153 -12.13 -2.22 1.27
N TYR A 154 -12.73 -2.26 2.46
CA TYR A 154 -12.71 -3.41 3.36
C TYR A 154 -14.06 -4.15 3.40
N ALA A 155 -14.92 -3.97 2.40
CA ALA A 155 -16.27 -4.55 2.39
C ALA A 155 -16.29 -6.09 2.35
N ASP A 156 -15.19 -6.71 1.93
CA ASP A 156 -14.95 -8.15 1.94
C ASP A 156 -14.32 -8.67 3.25
N HIS A 157 -13.97 -7.78 4.17
CA HIS A 157 -13.35 -8.15 5.44
C HIS A 157 -14.39 -8.79 6.39
N PRO A 158 -14.10 -9.93 7.06
CA PRO A 158 -15.09 -10.62 7.91
C PRO A 158 -15.69 -9.80 9.05
N ALA A 159 -14.89 -8.88 9.62
CA ALA A 159 -15.34 -7.93 10.65
C ALA A 159 -16.02 -6.66 10.10
N TYR A 160 -16.20 -6.54 8.78
CA TYR A 160 -16.93 -5.41 8.18
C TYR A 160 -18.42 -5.53 8.46
N HIS A 161 -19.03 -4.48 8.99
CA HIS A 161 -20.47 -4.46 9.22
C HIS A 161 -21.21 -3.87 8.00
N PRO A 162 -22.19 -4.58 7.39
CA PRO A 162 -22.90 -4.12 6.20
C PRO A 162 -23.56 -2.73 6.32
N ASN A 163 -24.02 -2.34 7.51
CA ASN A 163 -24.61 -1.01 7.76
C ASN A 163 -23.61 0.15 7.54
N TRP A 164 -22.31 -0.11 7.49
CA TRP A 164 -21.29 0.90 7.18
C TRP A 164 -21.20 1.22 5.69
N ARG A 165 -21.89 0.48 4.81
CA ARG A 165 -21.87 0.71 3.37
C ARG A 165 -22.53 2.05 3.03
N ALA A 166 -21.76 2.96 2.42
CA ALA A 166 -22.19 4.31 2.09
C ALA A 166 -23.55 4.34 1.36
#